data_AF-D7JGV4-F1
#
_entry.id   AF-D7JGV4-F1
#
_cell.length_a   1.000
_cell.length_b   1.000
_cell.length_c   1.000
_cell.angle_alpha   90.00
_cell.angle_beta   90.00
_cell.angle_gamma   90.00
#
_symmetry.space_group_name_H-M   'P 1'
#
loop_
_entity.id
_entity.type
_entity.pdbx_description
1 polymer ?
#
loop_
_entity_poly.entity_id
_entity_poly.type
_entity_poly.pdbx_seq_one_letter_code
_entity_poly.pdbx_strand_id
1 'polypeptide(L)'
;MKKSLLLIAAIVISVFAANAQQKSYENVTKLDKEMSGNCVSIDVVASLKDAQNVMEKLLKSNRLDGKSSGKKLTYEKIVFPEISTDYINMFVTFEPKSKSKTNPVTKVNVFVQKGISTTFESSNTDGNLILNLRNFLDTKYSQAIHDNDVALKIASQTKDIKKTQNEINKLESQMKKRTKDISTYEKNIEKAKNDIEKLKKDIEDQKQLIEKQNAALKEIK
;
A
#
# COMPACT_ATOMS: atom_id res chain seq x y z
N MET A 1 25.54 23.85 5.36
CA MET A 1 25.42 22.78 4.34
C MET A 1 24.72 21.58 4.97
N LYS A 2 23.42 21.39 4.71
CA LYS A 2 22.71 20.16 5.10
C LYS A 2 22.60 19.29 3.84
N LYS A 3 23.38 18.21 3.82
CA LYS A 3 23.42 17.19 2.77
C LYS A 3 22.02 16.56 2.64
N SER A 4 21.22 16.94 1.64
CA SER A 4 20.08 16.12 1.27
C SER A 4 20.60 15.00 0.38
N LEU A 5 20.81 13.82 0.97
CA LEU A 5 20.97 12.58 0.22
C LEU A 5 19.76 12.44 -0.72
N LEU A 6 19.99 12.64 -2.01
CA LEU A 6 19.12 12.11 -3.06
C LEU A 6 19.33 10.59 -3.05
N LEU A 7 18.56 9.92 -2.20
CA LEU A 7 18.45 8.47 -2.23
C LEU A 7 17.62 8.13 -3.47
N ILE A 8 18.29 7.81 -4.59
CA ILE A 8 17.65 7.11 -5.70
C ILE A 8 17.32 5.73 -5.16
N ALA A 9 16.07 5.55 -4.70
CA ALA A 9 15.60 4.26 -4.24
C ALA A 9 15.59 3.31 -5.45
N ALA A 10 16.61 2.46 -5.53
CA ALA A 10 16.55 1.27 -6.35
C ALA A 10 15.32 0.48 -5.89
N ILE A 11 14.27 0.44 -6.72
CA ILE A 11 13.11 -0.42 -6.51
C ILE A 11 13.60 -1.84 -6.81
N VAL A 12 14.22 -2.45 -5.81
CA VAL A 12 14.45 -3.88 -5.81
C VAL A 12 13.07 -4.51 -5.62
N ILE A 13 12.49 -4.99 -6.72
CA ILE A 13 11.32 -5.87 -6.74
C ILE A 13 11.79 -7.21 -6.16
N SER A 14 12.06 -7.29 -4.86
CA SER A 14 12.29 -8.56 -4.16
C SER A 14 10.95 -9.13 -3.70
N VAL A 15 10.09 -9.46 -4.66
CA VAL A 15 8.78 -10.09 -4.38
C VAL A 15 8.94 -11.60 -4.29
N PHE A 16 9.89 -12.11 -3.53
CA PHE A 16 9.95 -13.54 -3.24
C PHE A 16 10.46 -13.76 -1.82
N ALA A 17 9.66 -13.35 -0.83
CA ALA A 17 9.69 -14.10 0.42
C ALA A 17 9.25 -15.52 0.06
N ALA A 18 10.09 -16.51 0.33
CA ALA A 18 9.75 -17.92 0.24
C ALA A 18 8.56 -18.17 1.18
N ASN A 19 7.34 -18.05 0.65
CA ASN A 19 6.14 -18.37 1.40
C ASN A 19 6.14 -19.89 1.55
N ALA A 20 6.38 -20.37 2.77
CA ALA A 20 6.05 -21.74 3.12
C ALA A 20 4.60 -21.98 2.69
N GLN A 21 4.38 -22.95 1.80
CA GLN A 21 3.07 -23.20 1.22
C GLN A 21 2.08 -23.46 2.36
N GLN A 22 1.08 -22.59 2.49
CA GLN A 22 0.01 -22.77 3.46
C GLN A 22 -0.67 -24.09 3.14
N LYS A 23 -0.72 -25.00 4.12
CA LYS A 23 -1.40 -26.28 3.96
C LYS A 23 -2.58 -26.36 4.90
N SER A 24 -3.71 -26.77 4.34
CA SER A 24 -4.91 -27.09 5.07
C SER A 24 -4.71 -28.36 5.91
N TYR A 25 -5.56 -28.52 6.91
CA TYR A 25 -5.57 -29.67 7.82
C TYR A 25 -6.98 -29.92 8.32
N GLU A 26 -7.32 -31.17 8.59
CA GLU A 26 -8.58 -31.49 9.26
C GLU A 26 -8.51 -31.07 10.73
N ASN A 27 -9.63 -30.61 11.26
CA ASN A 27 -9.74 -30.08 12.60
C ASN A 27 -11.18 -30.25 13.11
N VAL A 28 -11.36 -30.32 14.43
CA VAL A 28 -12.69 -30.26 15.07
C VAL A 28 -12.80 -28.95 15.81
N THR A 29 -13.77 -28.12 15.44
CA THR A 29 -13.94 -26.82 16.09
C THR A 29 -15.39 -26.36 16.08
N LYS A 30 -15.64 -25.20 16.70
CA LYS A 30 -16.97 -24.61 16.83
C LYS A 30 -17.31 -23.83 15.57
N LEU A 31 -18.46 -24.15 14.96
CA LEU A 31 -19.06 -23.30 13.93
C LEU A 31 -19.73 -22.08 14.59
N ASP A 32 -20.39 -22.30 15.73
CA ASP A 32 -20.97 -21.27 16.59
C ASP A 32 -21.05 -21.75 18.05
N LYS A 33 -21.84 -21.07 18.88
CA LYS A 33 -21.94 -21.40 20.32
C LYS A 33 -22.54 -22.78 20.57
N GLU A 34 -23.43 -23.23 19.70
CA GLU A 34 -24.26 -24.43 19.88
C GLU A 34 -23.77 -25.59 19.01
N MET A 35 -23.01 -25.29 17.95
CA MET A 35 -22.61 -26.26 16.96
C MET A 35 -21.08 -26.37 16.83
N SER A 36 -20.58 -27.60 16.94
CA SER A 36 -19.20 -27.98 16.64
C SER A 36 -19.15 -29.18 15.71
N GLY A 37 -18.02 -29.36 15.04
CA GLY A 37 -17.74 -30.60 14.32
C GLY A 37 -16.53 -30.51 13.42
N ASN A 38 -16.43 -31.49 12.53
CA ASN A 38 -15.33 -31.64 11.59
C ASN A 38 -15.28 -30.48 10.60
N CYS A 39 -14.08 -30.02 10.29
CA CYS A 39 -13.84 -28.99 9.29
C CYS A 39 -12.45 -29.18 8.68
N VAL A 40 -12.22 -28.51 7.56
CA VAL A 40 -10.87 -28.28 7.03
C VAL A 40 -10.46 -26.86 7.36
N SER A 41 -9.37 -26.73 8.11
CA SER A 41 -8.78 -25.47 8.52
C SER A 41 -7.58 -25.10 7.63
N ILE A 42 -7.37 -23.81 7.40
CA ILE A 42 -6.12 -23.28 6.82
C ILE A 42 -5.76 -21.96 7.50
N ASP A 43 -4.47 -21.77 7.81
CA ASP A 43 -3.95 -20.51 8.34
C ASP A 43 -3.40 -19.69 7.18
N VAL A 44 -3.98 -18.52 6.92
CA VAL A 44 -3.58 -17.64 5.81
C VAL A 44 -2.98 -16.33 6.32
N VAL A 45 -1.91 -15.87 5.67
CA VAL A 45 -1.29 -14.57 5.94
C VAL A 45 -2.13 -13.46 5.29
N ALA A 46 -3.22 -13.12 5.96
CA ALA A 46 -4.12 -12.05 5.56
C ALA A 46 -4.86 -11.50 6.79
N SER A 47 -5.30 -10.24 6.70
CA SER A 47 -6.24 -9.70 7.69
C SER A 47 -7.57 -10.47 7.63
N LEU A 48 -8.33 -10.47 8.72
CA LEU A 48 -9.63 -11.16 8.75
C LEU A 48 -10.56 -10.68 7.63
N LYS A 49 -10.57 -9.36 7.40
CA LYS A 49 -11.39 -8.75 6.36
C LYS A 49 -10.96 -9.21 4.96
N ASP A 50 -9.65 -9.25 4.70
CA ASP A 50 -9.14 -9.65 3.39
C ASP A 50 -9.35 -11.14 3.15
N ALA A 51 -9.10 -12.00 4.14
CA ALA A 51 -9.38 -13.42 4.06
C ALA A 51 -10.86 -13.69 3.71
N GLN A 52 -11.78 -13.04 4.42
CA GLN A 52 -13.21 -13.16 4.18
C GLN A 52 -13.60 -12.66 2.79
N ASN A 53 -13.14 -11.47 2.39
CA ASN A 53 -13.46 -10.89 1.08
C ASN A 53 -12.91 -11.73 -0.07
N VAL A 54 -11.70 -12.29 0.07
CA VAL A 54 -11.09 -13.15 -0.94
C VAL A 54 -11.90 -14.44 -1.08
N MET A 55 -12.26 -15.09 0.03
CA MET A 55 -13.09 -16.30 0.01
C MET A 55 -14.44 -16.02 -0.64
N GLU A 56 -15.13 -14.95 -0.23
CA GLU A 56 -16.43 -14.57 -0.77
C GLU A 56 -16.37 -14.30 -2.28
N LYS A 57 -15.36 -13.57 -2.76
CA LYS A 57 -15.15 -13.33 -4.19
C LYS A 57 -14.87 -14.62 -4.95
N LEU A 58 -14.05 -15.52 -4.40
CA LEU A 58 -13.68 -16.78 -5.03
C LEU A 58 -14.87 -17.73 -5.15
N LEU A 59 -15.70 -17.84 -4.11
CA LEU A 59 -16.92 -18.64 -4.14
C LEU A 59 -17.95 -18.02 -5.10
N LYS A 60 -18.09 -16.69 -5.12
CA LYS A 60 -18.95 -15.99 -6.08
C LYS A 60 -18.50 -16.18 -7.52
N SER A 61 -17.19 -16.20 -7.81
CA SER A 61 -16.69 -16.50 -9.17
C SER A 61 -16.99 -17.93 -9.61
N ASN A 62 -17.18 -18.84 -8.66
CA ASN A 62 -17.68 -20.20 -8.89
C ASN A 62 -19.22 -20.27 -8.97
N ARG A 63 -19.90 -19.11 -9.10
CA ARG A 63 -21.36 -18.99 -9.22
C ARG A 63 -22.10 -19.54 -8.00
N LEU A 64 -21.47 -19.49 -6.82
CA LEU A 64 -22.08 -19.89 -5.55
C LEU A 64 -22.67 -18.65 -4.88
N ASP A 65 -23.95 -18.73 -4.54
CA ASP A 65 -24.65 -17.69 -3.80
C ASP A 65 -24.75 -18.08 -2.32
N GLY A 66 -24.36 -17.16 -1.45
CA GLY A 66 -24.34 -17.37 -0.01
C GLY A 66 -24.64 -16.09 0.76
N LYS A 67 -24.66 -16.21 2.08
CA LYS A 67 -24.92 -15.12 3.01
C LYS A 67 -23.68 -14.88 3.86
N SER A 68 -23.34 -13.61 4.03
CA SER A 68 -22.29 -13.15 4.94
C SER A 68 -22.94 -12.59 6.20
N SER A 69 -22.54 -13.08 7.37
CA SER A 69 -22.99 -12.56 8.67
C SER A 69 -21.83 -12.54 9.64
N GLY A 70 -21.38 -11.33 10.00
CA GLY A 70 -20.20 -11.14 10.84
C GLY A 70 -18.96 -11.81 10.26
N LYS A 71 -18.40 -12.77 10.99
CA LYS A 71 -17.20 -13.54 10.61
C LYS A 71 -17.53 -14.92 10.05
N LYS A 72 -18.75 -15.10 9.51
CA LYS A 72 -19.25 -16.35 8.96
C LYS A 72 -19.80 -16.13 7.56
N LEU A 73 -19.45 -17.04 6.65
CA LEU A 73 -20.13 -17.21 5.37
C LEU A 73 -20.94 -18.50 5.41
N THR A 74 -22.15 -18.47 4.87
CA THR A 74 -23.06 -19.62 4.81
C THR A 74 -23.55 -19.80 3.37
N TYR A 75 -23.37 -20.99 2.84
CA TYR A 75 -23.86 -21.40 1.52
C TYR A 75 -24.65 -22.69 1.70
N GLU A 76 -25.94 -22.66 1.40
CA GLU A 76 -26.86 -23.77 1.64
C GLU A 76 -27.36 -24.33 0.32
N LYS A 77 -27.49 -25.65 0.23
CA LYS A 77 -28.00 -26.37 -0.95
C LYS A 77 -27.28 -25.97 -2.25
N ILE A 78 -25.97 -25.78 -2.18
CA ILE A 78 -25.15 -25.48 -3.35
C ILE A 78 -24.65 -26.76 -4.00
N VAL A 79 -24.40 -26.71 -5.31
CA VAL A 79 -23.59 -27.71 -6.01
C VAL A 79 -22.26 -27.03 -6.32
N PHE A 80 -21.18 -27.54 -5.75
CA PHE A 80 -19.85 -27.00 -5.97
C PHE A 80 -18.95 -28.10 -6.52
N PRO A 81 -18.91 -28.28 -7.87
CA PRO A 81 -18.26 -29.43 -8.50
C PRO A 81 -16.75 -29.54 -8.21
N GLU A 82 -16.09 -28.45 -7.80
CA GLU A 82 -14.69 -28.51 -7.37
C GLU A 82 -14.50 -29.34 -6.10
N ILE A 83 -15.53 -29.51 -5.27
CA ILE A 83 -15.46 -30.31 -4.03
C ILE A 83 -16.43 -31.49 -4.00
N SER A 84 -17.64 -31.35 -4.55
CA SER A 84 -18.67 -32.39 -4.57
C SER A 84 -19.63 -32.20 -5.74
N THR A 85 -20.01 -33.29 -6.40
CA THR A 85 -21.08 -33.29 -7.41
C THR A 85 -22.48 -33.33 -6.78
N ASP A 86 -22.58 -33.77 -5.52
CA ASP A 86 -23.82 -33.75 -4.76
C ASP A 86 -24.05 -32.36 -4.13
N TYR A 87 -25.31 -32.10 -3.77
CA TYR A 87 -25.65 -30.93 -2.96
C TYR A 87 -24.91 -30.93 -1.62
N ILE A 88 -24.44 -29.77 -1.22
CA ILE A 88 -23.79 -29.55 0.07
C ILE A 88 -24.29 -28.28 0.75
N ASN A 89 -24.16 -28.24 2.07
CA ASN A 89 -24.10 -26.99 2.82
C ASN A 89 -22.65 -26.73 3.19
N MET A 90 -22.17 -25.51 2.93
CA MET A 90 -20.84 -25.05 3.30
C MET A 90 -20.94 -23.87 4.26
N PHE A 91 -20.16 -23.94 5.34
CA PHE A 91 -20.01 -22.83 6.28
C PHE A 91 -18.54 -22.50 6.45
N VAL A 92 -18.21 -21.20 6.41
CA VAL A 92 -16.84 -20.73 6.56
C VAL A 92 -16.74 -19.77 7.74
N THR A 93 -15.83 -20.01 8.67
CA THR A 93 -15.56 -19.09 9.79
C THR A 93 -14.15 -18.51 9.70
N PHE A 94 -13.99 -17.27 10.18
CA PHE A 94 -12.73 -16.54 10.14
C PHE A 94 -12.31 -16.09 11.54
N GLU A 95 -11.12 -16.50 11.97
CA GLU A 95 -10.58 -16.26 13.30
C GLU A 95 -9.21 -15.57 13.22
N PRO A 96 -9.03 -14.37 13.79
CA PRO A 96 -7.73 -13.71 13.76
C PRO A 96 -6.77 -14.43 14.73
N LYS A 97 -5.70 -15.02 14.20
CA LYS A 97 -4.59 -15.60 14.99
C LYS A 97 -3.52 -14.58 15.32
N SER A 98 -3.17 -13.74 14.35
CA SER A 98 -2.25 -12.62 14.53
C SER A 98 -2.87 -11.36 13.96
N LYS A 99 -2.91 -10.30 14.76
CA LYS A 99 -3.37 -8.97 14.36
C LYS A 99 -2.20 -8.04 14.01
N SER A 100 -1.05 -8.59 13.65
CA SER A 100 0.11 -7.81 13.22
C SER A 100 -0.27 -6.90 12.04
N LYS A 101 0.28 -5.69 12.03
CA LYS A 101 0.10 -4.73 10.92
C LYS A 101 0.86 -5.15 9.66
N THR A 102 1.92 -5.93 9.81
CA THR A 102 2.81 -6.32 8.70
C THR A 102 2.51 -7.72 8.19
N ASN A 103 2.23 -8.66 9.11
CA ASN A 103 1.96 -10.06 8.79
C ASN A 103 0.74 -10.56 9.60
N PRO A 104 -0.47 -10.05 9.31
CA PRO A 104 -1.68 -10.57 9.95
C PRO A 104 -1.88 -12.03 9.53
N VAL A 105 -2.39 -12.85 10.46
CA VAL A 105 -2.71 -14.26 10.20
C VAL A 105 -4.14 -14.52 10.61
N THR A 106 -4.91 -15.11 9.70
CA THR A 106 -6.31 -15.51 9.92
C THR A 106 -6.43 -17.01 9.73
N LYS A 107 -6.98 -17.70 10.73
CA LYS A 107 -7.42 -19.09 10.60
C LYS A 107 -8.80 -19.11 9.93
N VAL A 108 -8.92 -19.90 8.88
CA VAL A 108 -10.15 -20.09 8.13
C VAL A 108 -10.59 -21.53 8.34
N ASN A 109 -11.82 -21.75 8.79
CA ASN A 109 -12.38 -23.10 8.95
C ASN A 109 -13.53 -23.28 7.97
N VAL A 110 -13.49 -24.34 7.16
CA VAL A 110 -14.55 -24.71 6.23
C VAL A 110 -15.22 -26.00 6.68
N PHE A 111 -16.50 -25.89 7.01
CA PHE A 111 -17.37 -26.99 7.40
C PHE A 111 -18.24 -27.36 6.20
N VAL A 112 -18.40 -28.65 5.92
CA VAL A 112 -19.26 -29.11 4.82
C VAL A 112 -20.18 -30.21 5.32
N GLN A 113 -21.46 -30.16 4.95
CA GLN A 113 -22.45 -31.22 5.13
C GLN A 113 -22.89 -31.70 3.76
N LYS A 114 -23.04 -33.01 3.56
CA LYS A 114 -23.48 -33.57 2.27
C LYS A 114 -24.97 -33.93 2.27
N GLY A 115 -25.66 -33.57 1.19
CA GLY A 115 -27.08 -33.84 1.01
C GLY A 115 -27.96 -33.19 2.08
N ILE A 116 -28.78 -34.02 2.74
CA ILE A 116 -29.68 -33.59 3.84
C ILE A 116 -29.09 -33.85 5.24
N SER A 117 -27.83 -34.29 5.32
CA SER A 117 -27.15 -34.57 6.58
C SER A 117 -26.97 -33.28 7.40
N THR A 118 -27.05 -33.42 8.72
CA THR A 118 -26.68 -32.36 9.68
C THR A 118 -25.28 -32.58 10.25
N THR A 119 -24.61 -33.68 9.90
CA THR A 119 -23.25 -34.01 10.34
C THR A 119 -22.23 -33.41 9.38
N PHE A 120 -21.15 -32.85 9.93
CA PHE A 120 -20.05 -32.34 9.13
C PHE A 120 -19.10 -33.44 8.66
N GLU A 121 -18.74 -33.36 7.38
CA GLU A 121 -17.88 -34.33 6.71
C GLU A 121 -16.44 -34.30 7.24
N SER A 122 -15.82 -35.47 7.23
CA SER A 122 -14.41 -35.71 7.54
C SER A 122 -13.86 -36.77 6.58
N SER A 123 -12.55 -36.99 6.57
CA SER A 123 -11.94 -38.06 5.77
C SER A 123 -12.49 -39.45 6.08
N ASN A 124 -13.05 -39.64 7.28
CA ASN A 124 -13.70 -40.89 7.70
C ASN A 124 -15.13 -41.06 7.15
N THR A 125 -15.80 -39.97 6.74
CA THR A 125 -17.19 -40.02 6.22
C THR A 125 -17.24 -39.83 4.70
N ASP A 126 -16.47 -38.90 4.16
CA ASP A 126 -16.29 -38.71 2.71
C ASP A 126 -14.87 -38.21 2.40
N GLY A 127 -13.95 -39.17 2.22
CA GLY A 127 -12.55 -38.89 1.92
C GLY A 127 -12.33 -38.12 0.63
N ASN A 128 -13.15 -38.32 -0.41
CA ASN A 128 -13.00 -37.64 -1.69
C ASN A 128 -13.42 -36.16 -1.57
N LEU A 129 -14.56 -35.90 -0.93
CA LEU A 129 -15.02 -34.53 -0.68
C LEU A 129 -13.99 -33.75 0.14
N ILE A 130 -13.46 -34.35 1.20
CA ILE A 130 -12.45 -33.68 2.03
C ILE A 130 -11.12 -33.49 1.30
N LEU A 131 -10.67 -34.46 0.50
CA LEU A 131 -9.48 -34.30 -0.34
C LEU A 131 -9.65 -33.15 -1.33
N ASN A 132 -10.81 -33.07 -2.00
CA ASN A 132 -11.11 -32.00 -2.94
C ASN A 132 -11.19 -30.64 -2.25
N LEU A 133 -11.80 -30.56 -1.06
CA LEU A 133 -11.84 -29.34 -0.26
C LEU A 133 -10.44 -28.88 0.15
N ARG A 134 -9.56 -29.80 0.56
CA ARG A 134 -8.16 -29.49 0.86
C ARG A 134 -7.43 -28.98 -0.38
N ASN A 135 -7.62 -29.62 -1.53
CA ASN A 135 -7.03 -29.17 -2.80
C ASN A 135 -7.52 -27.77 -3.18
N PHE A 136 -8.81 -27.47 -3.02
CA PHE A 136 -9.37 -26.15 -3.24
C PHE A 136 -8.71 -25.10 -2.34
N LEU A 137 -8.56 -25.39 -1.04
CA LEU A 137 -7.94 -24.48 -0.09
C LEU A 137 -6.44 -24.25 -0.35
N ASP A 138 -5.69 -25.34 -0.53
CA ASP A 138 -4.23 -25.33 -0.69
C ASP A 138 -3.78 -24.71 -2.00
N THR A 139 -4.63 -24.74 -3.03
CA THR A 139 -4.29 -24.25 -4.37
C THR A 139 -5.03 -22.96 -4.70
N LYS A 140 -6.36 -23.01 -4.84
CA LYS A 140 -7.17 -21.88 -5.34
C LYS A 140 -7.26 -20.77 -4.30
N TYR A 141 -7.64 -21.10 -3.07
CA TYR A 141 -7.82 -20.09 -2.03
C TYR A 141 -6.49 -19.47 -1.59
N SER A 142 -5.46 -20.28 -1.33
CA SER A 142 -4.12 -19.77 -1.01
C SER A 142 -3.53 -18.89 -2.12
N GLN A 143 -3.72 -19.26 -3.40
CA GLN A 143 -3.28 -18.40 -4.50
C GLN A 143 -4.06 -17.08 -4.53
N ALA A 144 -5.38 -17.11 -4.35
CA ALA A 144 -6.19 -15.90 -4.32
C ALA A 144 -5.80 -14.95 -3.17
N ILE A 145 -5.39 -15.50 -2.02
CA ILE A 145 -4.84 -14.71 -0.90
C ILE A 145 -3.52 -14.05 -1.29
N HIS A 146 -2.62 -14.81 -1.90
CA HIS A 146 -1.35 -14.28 -2.39
C HIS A 146 -1.56 -13.14 -3.39
N ASP A 147 -2.44 -13.34 -4.38
CA ASP A 147 -2.71 -12.34 -5.41
C ASP A 147 -3.30 -11.06 -4.82
N ASN A 148 -4.16 -11.18 -3.81
CA ASN A 148 -4.68 -10.03 -3.08
C ASN A 148 -3.59 -9.28 -2.30
N ASP A 149 -2.66 -9.98 -1.63
CA ASP A 149 -1.52 -9.34 -0.94
C ASP A 149 -0.62 -8.59 -1.92
N VAL A 150 -0.30 -9.20 -3.06
CA VAL A 150 0.45 -8.54 -4.15
C VAL A 150 -0.29 -7.29 -4.64
N ALA A 151 -1.60 -7.38 -4.90
CA ALA A 151 -2.40 -6.25 -5.34
C ALA A 151 -2.40 -5.10 -4.32
N LEU A 152 -2.53 -5.39 -3.02
CA LEU A 152 -2.47 -4.39 -1.95
C LEU A 152 -1.10 -3.70 -1.88
N LYS A 153 -0.01 -4.45 -2.03
CA LYS A 153 1.35 -3.90 -2.07
C LYS A 153 1.57 -2.98 -3.27
N ILE A 154 1.14 -3.39 -4.46
CA ILE A 154 1.19 -2.57 -5.68
C ILE A 154 0.39 -1.28 -5.51
N ALA A 155 -0.83 -1.37 -4.95
CA ALA A 155 -1.66 -0.19 -4.71
C ALA A 155 -0.99 0.79 -3.72
N SER A 156 -0.37 0.30 -2.66
CA SER A 156 0.40 1.12 -1.71
C SER A 156 1.58 1.81 -2.40
N GLN A 157 2.41 1.07 -3.14
CA GLN A 157 3.56 1.62 -3.85
C GLN A 157 3.15 2.66 -4.89
N THR A 158 2.05 2.42 -5.61
CA THR A 158 1.50 3.37 -6.60
C THR A 158 1.10 4.70 -5.93
N LYS A 159 0.51 4.63 -4.73
CA LYS A 159 0.16 5.82 -3.94
C LYS A 159 1.41 6.59 -3.51
N ASP A 160 2.46 5.89 -3.08
CA ASP A 160 3.72 6.52 -2.67
C ASP A 160 4.42 7.20 -3.86
N ILE A 161 4.47 6.55 -5.03
CA ILE A 161 4.99 7.14 -6.27
C ILE A 161 4.25 8.44 -6.60
N LYS A 162 2.91 8.44 -6.54
CA LYS A 162 2.10 9.65 -6.80
C LYS A 162 2.41 10.78 -5.82
N LYS A 163 2.63 10.44 -4.54
CA LYS A 163 3.03 11.43 -3.52
C LYS A 163 4.40 12.04 -3.84
N THR A 164 5.39 11.20 -4.14
CA THR A 164 6.74 11.64 -4.52
C THR A 164 6.70 12.51 -5.78
N GLN A 165 5.91 12.16 -6.79
CA GLN A 165 5.77 12.98 -8.00
C GLN A 165 5.22 14.37 -7.69
N ASN A 166 4.23 14.48 -6.81
CA ASN A 166 3.70 15.79 -6.39
C ASN A 166 4.75 16.63 -5.65
N GLU A 167 5.60 16.01 -4.84
CA GLU A 167 6.70 16.68 -4.16
C GLU A 167 7.77 17.18 -5.14
N ILE A 168 8.11 16.38 -6.16
CA ILE A 168 9.00 16.79 -7.25
C ILE A 168 8.45 18.02 -7.97
N ASN A 169 7.18 17.99 -8.39
CA ASN A 169 6.55 19.12 -9.08
C ASN A 169 6.57 20.41 -8.24
N LYS A 170 6.39 20.29 -6.92
CA LYS A 170 6.49 21.43 -5.98
C LYS A 170 7.91 21.99 -5.93
N LEU A 171 8.92 21.13 -5.83
CA LEU A 171 10.32 21.53 -5.80
C LEU A 171 10.73 22.20 -7.12
N GLU A 172 10.31 21.67 -8.27
CA GLU A 172 10.58 22.28 -9.58
C GLU A 172 9.99 23.70 -9.69
N SER A 173 8.75 23.90 -9.22
CA SER A 173 8.14 25.24 -9.17
C SER A 173 8.92 26.21 -8.27
N GLN A 174 9.36 25.73 -7.11
CA GLN A 174 10.20 26.53 -6.21
C GLN A 174 11.56 26.86 -6.82
N MET A 175 12.19 25.93 -7.54
CA MET A 175 13.44 26.20 -8.26
C MET A 175 13.24 27.30 -9.30
N LYS A 176 12.20 27.21 -10.14
CA LYS A 176 11.90 28.25 -11.15
C LYS A 176 11.74 29.63 -10.53
N LYS A 177 11.03 29.72 -9.39
CA LYS A 177 10.87 31.00 -8.66
C LYS A 177 12.23 31.52 -8.19
N ARG A 178 13.03 30.67 -7.53
CA ARG A 178 14.36 31.07 -7.03
C ARG A 178 15.29 31.50 -8.15
N THR A 179 15.27 30.83 -9.31
CA THR A 179 16.05 31.24 -10.49
C THR A 179 15.66 32.64 -10.96
N LYS A 180 14.36 32.97 -10.98
CA LYS A 180 13.89 34.31 -11.33
C LYS A 180 14.31 35.36 -10.30
N ASP A 181 14.22 35.02 -9.01
CA ASP A 181 14.65 35.90 -7.92
C ASP A 181 16.16 36.20 -8.02
N ILE A 182 16.99 35.18 -8.29
CA ILE A 182 18.44 35.33 -8.52
C ILE A 182 18.72 36.31 -9.67
N SER A 183 18.08 36.12 -10.83
CA SER A 183 18.26 37.02 -11.98
C SER A 183 17.85 38.47 -11.66
N THR A 184 16.83 38.65 -10.82
CA THR A 184 16.41 39.98 -10.36
C THR A 184 17.46 40.61 -9.45
N TYR A 185 18.01 39.84 -8.51
CA TYR A 185 19.08 40.33 -7.63
C TYR A 185 20.36 40.66 -8.40
N GLU A 186 20.74 39.85 -9.39
CA GLU A 186 21.90 40.14 -10.25
C GLU A 186 21.75 41.49 -10.97
N LYS A 187 20.58 41.77 -11.55
CA LYS A 187 20.30 43.08 -12.19
C LYS A 187 20.37 44.25 -11.20
N ASN A 188 19.83 44.05 -9.99
CA ASN A 188 19.85 45.10 -8.96
C ASN A 188 21.27 45.38 -8.46
N ILE A 189 22.09 44.34 -8.31
CA ILE A 189 23.52 44.46 -7.95
C ILE A 189 24.25 45.25 -9.03
N GLU A 190 24.02 44.95 -10.31
CA GLU A 190 24.67 45.64 -11.42
C GLU A 190 24.29 47.13 -11.47
N LYS A 191 23.00 47.44 -11.28
CA LYS A 191 22.54 48.83 -11.18
C LYS A 191 23.24 49.56 -10.02
N ALA A 192 23.30 48.94 -8.84
CA ALA A 192 23.95 49.54 -7.67
C ALA A 192 25.44 49.80 -7.90
N LYS A 193 26.16 48.91 -8.61
CA LYS A 193 27.56 49.15 -8.99
C LYS A 193 27.72 50.39 -9.87
N ASN A 194 26.88 50.53 -10.90
CA ASN A 194 26.90 51.69 -11.80
C ASN A 194 26.58 53.00 -11.04
N ASP A 195 25.62 52.96 -10.13
CA ASP A 195 25.27 54.12 -9.29
C ASP A 195 26.46 54.51 -8.37
N ILE A 196 27.16 53.53 -7.79
CA ILE A 196 28.38 53.79 -6.99
C ILE A 196 29.48 54.43 -7.83
N GLU A 197 29.73 53.93 -9.05
CA GLU A 197 30.75 54.50 -9.94
C GLU A 197 30.42 55.94 -10.32
N LYS A 198 29.17 56.23 -10.62
CA LYS A 198 28.71 57.60 -10.89
C LYS A 198 28.93 58.52 -9.69
N LEU A 199 28.51 58.09 -8.49
CA LEU A 199 28.70 58.87 -7.27
C LEU A 199 30.19 59.12 -6.96
N LYS A 200 31.07 58.15 -7.22
CA LYS A 200 32.53 58.36 -7.07
C LYS A 200 33.05 59.46 -7.99
N LYS A 201 32.59 59.48 -9.25
CA LYS A 201 32.96 60.54 -10.21
C LYS A 201 32.43 61.90 -9.76
N ASP A 202 31.15 61.96 -9.37
CA ASP A 202 30.53 63.20 -8.90
C ASP A 202 31.27 63.78 -7.67
N ILE A 203 31.73 62.93 -6.75
CA ILE A 203 32.56 63.33 -5.59
C ILE A 203 33.90 63.91 -6.05
N GLU A 204 34.56 63.29 -7.04
CA GLU A 204 35.84 63.77 -7.54
C GLU A 204 35.71 65.13 -8.24
N ASP A 205 34.68 65.29 -9.06
CA ASP A 205 34.37 66.56 -9.73
C ASP A 205 34.10 67.67 -8.70
N GLN A 206 33.36 67.36 -7.61
CA GLN A 206 33.11 68.30 -6.51
C GLN A 206 34.40 68.67 -5.76
N LYS A 207 35.30 67.71 -5.50
CA LYS A 207 36.61 68.01 -4.87
C LYS A 207 37.42 68.98 -5.71
N GLN A 208 37.53 68.74 -7.02
CA GLN A 208 38.25 69.63 -7.93
C GLN A 208 37.65 71.03 -7.97
N LEU A 209 36.31 71.13 -7.92
CA LEU A 209 35.64 72.42 -7.85
C LEU A 209 35.98 73.19 -6.56
N ILE A 210 35.96 72.50 -5.41
CA ILE A 210 36.33 73.08 -4.11
C ILE A 210 37.80 73.55 -4.12
N GLU A 211 38.72 72.76 -4.68
CA GLU A 211 40.13 73.14 -4.81
C GLU A 211 40.30 74.42 -5.65
N LYS A 212 39.61 74.51 -6.79
CA LYS A 212 39.60 75.72 -7.63
C LYS A 212 39.06 76.95 -6.89
N GLN A 213 37.94 76.79 -6.17
CA GLN A 213 37.36 77.87 -5.37
C GLN A 213 38.30 78.33 -4.26
N ASN A 214 38.96 77.41 -3.57
CA ASN A 214 39.95 77.71 -2.54
C ASN A 214 41.19 78.42 -3.10
N ALA A 215 41.65 78.04 -4.29
CA ALA A 215 42.76 78.72 -4.96
C ALA A 215 42.39 80.17 -5.30
N ALA A 216 41.22 80.39 -5.92
CA ALA A 216 40.73 81.74 -6.24
C ALA A 216 40.56 82.62 -5.00
N LEU A 217 40.08 82.07 -3.87
CA LEU A 217 39.96 82.80 -2.61
C LEU A 217 41.31 83.26 -2.03
N LYS A 218 42.40 82.53 -2.28
CA LYS A 218 43.74 82.94 -1.84
C LYS A 218 44.30 84.10 -2.65
N GLU A 219 43.90 84.26 -3.92
CA GLU A 219 44.35 85.37 -4.77
C GLU A 219 43.65 86.70 -4.43
N ILE A 220 42.55 86.65 -3.68
CA ILE A 220 41.76 87.83 -3.29
C ILE A 220 42.17 88.37 -1.89
N LYS A 221 42.95 87.60 -1.11
CA LYS A 221 43.49 88.01 0.20
C LYS A 221 44.92 88.50 0.11
#